data_AF-A0A379WH78-F1
#
_entry.id   AF-A0A379WH78-F1
#
_cell.length_a   1.000
_cell.length_b   1.000
_cell.length_c   1.000
_cell.angle_alpha   90.00
_cell.angle_beta   90.00
_cell.angle_gamma   90.00
#
_symmetry.space_group_name_H-M   'P 1'
#
loop_
_entity.id
_entity.type
_entity.pdbx_description
1 polymer ?
#
loop_
_entity_poly.entity_id
_entity_poly.type
_entity_poly.pdbx_seq_one_letter_code
_entity_poly.pdbx_strand_id
1 'polypeptide(L)' 'MGIEAGKALCLGDMARSDNVIFSATGITKGDLLEGISRKGHIATTETLLIRGKSRTIRRIQSIHYLDRKDPDVQAHIL' A
#
# COMPACT_ATOMS: atom_id res chain seq x y z
N MET A 1 -27.94 7.09 -6.55
CA MET A 1 -26.69 6.50 -7.05
C MET A 1 -26.88 5.49 -8.20
N GLY A 2 -28.12 5.16 -8.63
CA GLY A 2 -28.33 4.35 -9.84
C GLY A 2 -27.80 2.92 -9.78
N ILE A 3 -27.69 2.35 -8.57
CA ILE A 3 -27.15 1.02 -8.32
C ILE A 3 -28.29 0.06 -8.03
N GLU A 4 -28.22 -1.14 -8.59
CA GLU A 4 -29.14 -2.25 -8.34
C GLU A 4 -28.53 -3.18 -7.30
N ALA A 5 -29.18 -3.30 -6.14
CA ALA A 5 -28.68 -4.16 -5.05
C ALA A 5 -28.76 -5.64 -5.45
N GLY A 6 -27.76 -6.42 -5.05
CA GLY A 6 -27.69 -7.86 -5.36
C GLY A 6 -27.15 -8.19 -6.75
N LYS A 7 -26.90 -7.18 -7.61
CA LYS A 7 -26.23 -7.40 -8.89
C LYS A 7 -24.76 -7.76 -8.67
N ALA A 8 -24.34 -8.91 -9.19
CA ALA A 8 -22.94 -9.29 -9.23
C ALA A 8 -22.19 -8.44 -10.28
N LEU A 9 -21.06 -7.86 -9.89
CA LEU A 9 -20.20 -7.05 -10.76
C LEU A 9 -18.96 -7.84 -11.14
N CYS A 10 -18.66 -7.90 -12.43
CA CYS A 10 -17.42 -8.49 -12.92
C CYS A 10 -16.26 -7.50 -12.74
N LEU A 11 -15.01 -7.98 -12.85
CA LEU A 11 -13.82 -7.11 -12.73
C LEU A 11 -13.88 -5.91 -13.69
N GLY A 12 -14.33 -6.12 -14.94
CA GLY A 12 -14.47 -5.04 -15.91
C GLY A 12 -15.52 -3.99 -15.55
N ASP A 13 -16.50 -4.34 -14.70
CA ASP A 13 -17.48 -3.38 -14.18
C ASP A 13 -16.90 -2.53 -13.04
N MET A 14 -15.97 -3.12 -12.26
CA MET A 14 -15.30 -2.47 -11.12
C MET A 14 -14.08 -1.63 -11.54
N ALA A 15 -13.22 -2.18 -12.40
CA ALA A 15 -11.96 -1.60 -12.85
C ALA A 15 -11.75 -1.86 -14.36
N ARG A 16 -12.36 -1.01 -15.18
CA ARG A 16 -12.51 -1.22 -16.64
C ARG A 16 -11.27 -0.89 -17.49
N SER A 17 -10.31 -0.15 -16.94
CA SER A 17 -9.22 0.45 -17.71
C SER A 17 -7.86 0.09 -17.12
N ASP A 18 -6.89 -0.11 -18.01
CA ASP A 18 -5.49 -0.24 -17.64
C ASP A 18 -4.88 1.07 -17.12
N ASN A 19 -5.56 2.22 -17.27
CA ASN A 19 -5.16 3.46 -16.62
C ASN A 19 -5.50 3.47 -15.12
N VAL A 20 -5.01 2.45 -14.41
CA VAL A 20 -5.18 2.19 -12.98
C VAL A 20 -3.81 2.04 -12.33
N ILE A 21 -3.72 2.49 -11.08
CA ILE A 21 -2.58 2.27 -10.20
C ILE A 21 -3.10 1.56 -8.95
N PHE A 22 -2.46 0.46 -8.59
CA PHE A 22 -2.68 -0.25 -7.33
C PHE A 22 -1.44 -0.09 -6.46
N SER A 23 -1.64 0.20 -5.17
CA SER A 23 -0.58 0.27 -4.18
C SER A 23 -1.04 -0.39 -2.89
N ALA A 24 -0.23 -1.26 -2.33
CA ALA A 24 -0.48 -1.90 -1.04
C ALA A 24 0.80 -1.96 -0.21
N THR A 25 0.71 -1.61 1.07
CA THR A 25 1.81 -1.68 2.03
C THR A 25 1.45 -2.69 3.12
N GLY A 26 2.36 -3.61 3.44
CA GLY A 26 2.13 -4.60 4.48
C GLY A 26 2.14 -3.97 5.87
N ILE A 27 1.06 -4.12 6.64
CA ILE A 27 1.02 -3.70 8.05
C ILE A 27 1.57 -4.83 8.92
N THR A 28 0.98 -6.01 8.83
CA THR A 28 1.47 -7.26 9.43
C THR A 28 2.07 -8.15 8.35
N LYS A 29 2.90 -9.11 8.74
CA LYS A 29 3.43 -10.10 7.79
C LYS A 29 2.28 -10.87 7.14
N GLY A 30 2.31 -10.96 5.81
CA GLY A 30 1.42 -11.80 5.03
C GLY A 30 2.16 -12.45 3.87
N ASP A 31 1.46 -13.23 3.07
CA ASP A 31 2.06 -13.99 1.97
C ASP A 31 2.63 -13.09 0.87
N LEU A 32 2.00 -11.94 0.64
CA LEU A 32 2.38 -11.04 -0.45
C LEU A 32 3.43 -10.00 -0.04
N LEU A 33 3.37 -9.49 1.19
CA LEU A 33 4.17 -8.36 1.67
C LEU A 33 4.63 -8.61 3.10
N GLU A 34 5.88 -8.24 3.37
CA GLU A 34 6.38 -8.11 4.73
C GLU A 34 5.66 -6.99 5.47
N GLY A 35 5.42 -7.24 6.76
CA GLY A 35 4.82 -6.26 7.65
C GLY A 35 5.78 -5.13 8.03
N ILE A 36 5.25 -4.12 8.70
CA ILE A 36 6.07 -3.07 9.30
C ILE A 36 6.95 -3.70 10.37
N SER A 37 8.25 -3.45 10.30
CA SER A 37 9.20 -3.84 11.36
C SER A 37 9.84 -2.60 11.96
N ARG A 38 10.18 -2.63 13.25
CA ARG A 38 10.87 -1.54 13.95
C ARG A 38 12.07 -2.08 14.71
N LYS A 39 13.21 -1.42 14.58
CA LYS A 39 14.43 -1.63 15.38
C LYS A 39 14.96 -0.28 15.86
N GLY A 40 14.73 0.02 17.14
CA GLY A 40 15.05 1.34 17.69
C GLY A 40 14.26 2.45 16.98
N HIS A 41 14.99 3.44 16.45
CA HIS A 41 14.42 4.57 15.70
C HIS A 41 14.29 4.31 14.19
N ILE A 42 14.48 3.07 13.74
CA ILE A 42 14.34 2.70 12.33
C ILE A 42 13.10 1.83 12.18
N ALA A 43 12.20 2.20 11.27
CA ALA A 43 11.14 1.33 10.79
C ALA A 43 11.37 0.92 9.33
N THR A 44 10.92 -0.27 8.94
CA THR A 44 10.94 -0.73 7.55
C THR A 44 9.54 -1.09 7.08
N THR A 45 9.29 -0.86 5.80
CA THR A 45 8.00 -1.20 5.15
C THR A 45 8.27 -1.86 3.80
N GLU A 46 7.39 -2.79 3.38
CA GLU A 46 7.34 -3.26 2.00
C GLU A 46 6.04 -2.82 1.33
N THR A 47 6.14 -2.28 0.12
CA THR A 47 5.00 -1.82 -0.69
C THR A 47 5.04 -2.45 -2.09
N LEU A 48 3.92 -2.97 -2.55
CA LEU A 48 3.71 -3.40 -3.94
C LEU A 48 2.98 -2.29 -4.71
N LEU A 49 3.62 -1.75 -5.75
CA LEU A 49 3.04 -0.79 -6.67
C LEU A 49 2.88 -1.42 -8.05
N ILE A 50 1.68 -1.37 -8.60
CA ILE A 50 1.36 -1.87 -9.95
C ILE A 50 0.73 -0.75 -10.76
N ARG A 51 1.18 -0.58 -12.00
CA ARG A 51 0.56 0.32 -12.97
C ARG A 51 0.08 -0.48 -14.18
N GLY A 52 -1.23 -0.51 -14.41
CA GLY A 52 -1.84 -1.30 -15.50
C GLY A 52 -1.28 -0.89 -16.87
N LYS A 53 -1.28 0.41 -17.16
CA LYS A 53 -0.95 0.95 -18.50
C LYS A 53 0.47 0.64 -18.95
N SER A 54 1.44 0.61 -18.03
CA SER A 54 2.82 0.24 -18.35
C SER A 54 3.16 -1.20 -17.97
N ARG A 55 2.20 -1.94 -17.40
CA ARG A 55 2.39 -3.29 -16.84
C ARG A 55 3.59 -3.38 -15.90
N THR A 56 3.93 -2.27 -15.24
CA THR A 56 5.10 -2.20 -14.36
C THR A 56 4.70 -2.61 -12.96
N ILE A 57 5.49 -3.51 -12.38
CA ILE A 57 5.37 -3.94 -11.00
C ILE A 57 6.63 -3.51 -10.25
N ARG A 58 6.46 -2.86 -9.10
CA ARG A 58 7.55 -2.47 -8.21
C ARG A 58 7.27 -3.03 -6.83
N ARG A 59 8.21 -3.82 -6.29
CA ARG A 59 8.32 -4.05 -4.85
C ARG A 59 9.27 -3.01 -4.29
N ILE A 60 8.79 -2.22 -3.34
CA ILE A 60 9.51 -1.08 -2.77
C ILE A 60 9.74 -1.40 -1.30
N GLN A 61 11.00 -1.59 -0.93
CA GLN A 61 11.42 -1.68 0.46
C GLN A 61 11.93 -0.31 0.90
N SER A 62 11.43 0.18 2.02
CA SER A 62 11.78 1.51 2.53
C SER A 62 12.28 1.44 3.96
N ILE A 63 13.26 2.30 4.27
CA ILE A 63 13.81 2.50 5.61
C ILE A 63 13.40 3.90 6.06
N HIS A 64 12.79 3.98 7.23
CA HIS A 64 12.26 5.21 7.81
C HIS A 64 13.01 5.51 9.11
N TYR A 65 13.76 6.61 9.13
CA TYR A 65 14.34 7.17 10.35
C TYR A 65 13.26 7.96 11.10
N LEU A 66 12.76 7.41 12.20
CA LEU A 66 11.61 7.91 12.96
C LEU A 66 11.93 9.19 13.74
N ASP A 67 13.16 9.29 14.22
CA ASP A 67 13.75 10.45 14.90
C ASP A 67 13.91 11.69 14.00
N ARG A 68 13.73 11.53 12.69
CA ARG A 68 13.78 12.61 11.69
C ARG A 68 12.40 12.98 11.13
N LYS A 69 11.33 12.40 11.65
CA LYS A 69 9.97 12.76 11.25
C LYS A 69 9.52 14.05 11.92
N ASP A 70 8.39 14.57 11.46
CA ASP A 70 7.77 15.75 12.07
C ASP A 70 7.62 15.57 13.59
N PRO A 71 8.01 16.57 14.42
CA PRO A 71 7.91 16.49 15.88
C PRO A 71 6.51 16.09 16.39
N ASP A 72 5.45 16.54 15.73
CA ASP A 72 4.07 16.21 16.13
C ASP A 72 3.79 14.71 15.93
N VAL A 73 4.38 14.10 14.90
CA VAL A 73 4.27 12.66 14.65
C VAL A 73 5.15 11.88 15.62
N GLN A 74 6.35 12.38 15.94
CA GLN A 74 7.31 11.72 16.84
C GLN A 74 6.66 11.35 18.18
N ALA A 75 5.81 12.22 18.74
CA ALA A 75 5.07 11.98 19.99
C ALA A 75 4.19 10.73 19.97
N HIS A 76 3.85 10.20 18.78
CA HIS A 76 2.99 9.04 18.61
C HIS A 76 3.71 7.79 18.12
N ILE A 77 4.94 7.91 17.61
CA ILE A 77 5.66 6.82 16.94
C ILE A 77 6.99 6.44 17.60
N LEU A 78 7.54 7.30 18.47
CA LEU A 78 8.74 7.02 19.24
C LEU A 78 8.40 6.42 20.59
#